data_AF-A0A351ZWS6-F1
#
_entry.id   AF-A0A351ZWS6-F1
#
_cell.length_a   1.000
_cell.length_b   1.000
_cell.length_c   1.000
_cell.angle_alpha   90.00
_cell.angle_beta   90.00
_cell.angle_gamma   90.00
#
_symmetry.space_group_name_H-M   'P 1'
#
loop_
_entity.id
_entity.type
_entity.pdbx_description
1 polymer ?
#
loop_
_entity_poly.entity_id
_entity_poly.type
_entity_poly.pdbx_seq_one_letter_code
_entity_poly.pdbx_strand_id
1 'polypeptide(L)'
;MALTHDAGNRYAQQLHEHIRKSEPHRLLDSLIVGAFIEARSCERFSLLAEHAKTEDMRVLYKSLLASEAGHYRAYTDIAREYFPVQDVKNRLKEFGQIEADIIRSMTNQPTMHG
;
A
#
# COMPACT_ATOMS: atom_id res chain seq x y z
N MET A 1 -24.77 -10.78 -3.01
CA MET A 1 -23.98 -9.91 -2.10
C MET A 1 -24.51 -8.48 -2.29
N ALA A 2 -24.81 -7.75 -1.22
CA ALA A 2 -25.22 -6.34 -1.29
C ALA A 2 -24.09 -5.46 -0.75
N LEU A 3 -23.94 -4.24 -1.29
CA LEU A 3 -22.96 -3.28 -0.78
C LEU A 3 -23.37 -2.84 0.63
N THR A 4 -22.44 -2.89 1.57
CA THR A 4 -22.62 -2.45 2.96
C THR A 4 -21.67 -1.29 3.27
N HIS A 5 -21.94 -0.56 4.35
CA HIS A 5 -21.09 0.53 4.81
C HIS A 5 -19.68 0.02 5.19
N ASP A 6 -18.64 0.65 4.63
CA ASP A 6 -17.24 0.38 4.96
C ASP A 6 -16.77 1.39 6.02
N ALA A 7 -16.24 0.88 7.15
CA ALA A 7 -15.72 1.71 8.24
C ALA A 7 -14.38 2.39 7.89
N GLY A 8 -13.81 2.09 6.73
CA GLY A 8 -12.56 2.63 6.25
C GLY A 8 -11.34 1.83 6.70
N ASN A 9 -10.25 1.99 5.96
CA ASN A 9 -9.04 1.23 6.16
C ASN A 9 -8.13 1.87 7.23
N ARG A 10 -8.07 1.28 8.43
CA ARG A 10 -7.24 1.75 9.54
C ARG A 10 -5.74 1.77 9.23
N TYR A 11 -5.26 0.85 8.40
CA TYR A 11 -3.86 0.83 7.96
C TYR A 11 -3.54 2.08 7.13
N ALA A 12 -4.38 2.39 6.14
CA ALA A 12 -4.21 3.58 5.32
C ALA A 12 -4.32 4.86 6.17
N GLN A 13 -5.31 4.94 7.05
CA GLN A 13 -5.48 6.08 7.96
C GLN A 13 -4.23 6.34 8.80
N GLN A 14 -3.65 5.29 9.41
CA GLN A 14 -2.42 5.44 10.18
C GLN A 14 -1.22 5.89 9.33
N LEU A 15 -1.05 5.36 8.11
CA LEU A 15 0.00 5.87 7.20
C LEU A 15 -0.20 7.36 6.87
N HIS A 16 -1.44 7.78 6.64
CA HIS A 16 -1.78 9.17 6.33
C HIS A 16 -1.46 10.14 7.48
N GLU A 17 -1.44 9.69 8.74
CA GLU A 17 -1.07 10.53 9.89
C GLU A 17 0.40 11.00 9.83
N HIS A 18 1.26 10.27 9.12
CA HIS A 18 2.67 10.60 8.96
C HIS A 18 2.96 11.53 7.78
N ILE A 19 1.94 11.93 7.01
CA ILE A 19 2.09 12.86 5.89
C ILE A 19 2.38 14.27 6.41
N ARG A 20 3.48 14.86 5.94
CA ARG A 20 3.80 16.28 6.18
C ARG A 20 2.72 17.17 5.59
N LYS A 21 2.37 18.25 6.30
CA LYS A 21 1.21 19.09 5.94
C LYS A 21 1.48 20.11 4.84
N SER A 22 2.75 20.51 4.67
CA SER A 22 3.14 21.57 3.74
C SER A 22 3.72 21.02 2.44
N GLU A 23 3.40 21.68 1.34
CA GLU A 23 4.04 21.42 0.05
C GLU A 23 5.50 21.91 0.05
N PRO A 24 6.39 21.27 -0.73
CA PRO A 24 6.14 20.14 -1.64
C PRO A 24 6.19 18.77 -0.94
N HIS A 25 6.51 18.74 0.36
CA HIS A 25 6.72 17.51 1.11
C HIS A 25 5.46 16.65 1.29
N ARG A 26 4.30 17.30 1.36
CA ARG A 26 3.00 16.63 1.38
C ARG A 26 2.78 15.77 0.14
N LEU A 27 3.09 16.28 -1.06
CA LEU A 27 3.00 15.52 -2.30
C LEU A 27 3.90 14.28 -2.25
N LEU A 28 5.18 14.44 -1.90
CA LEU A 28 6.11 13.32 -1.78
C LEU A 28 5.55 12.24 -0.84
N ASP A 29 5.12 12.62 0.35
CA ASP A 29 4.61 11.67 1.34
C ASP A 29 3.33 10.98 0.87
N SER A 30 2.46 11.69 0.15
CA SER A 30 1.23 11.11 -0.40
C SER A 30 1.54 10.05 -1.46
N LEU A 31 2.55 10.29 -2.31
CA LEU A 31 3.02 9.30 -3.29
C LEU A 31 3.65 8.09 -2.61
N ILE A 32 4.45 8.31 -1.56
CA ILE A 32 5.04 7.21 -0.79
C ILE A 32 3.97 6.37 -0.09
N VAL A 33 2.97 7.00 0.54
CA VAL A 33 1.84 6.27 1.16
C VAL A 33 1.09 5.45 0.12
N GLY A 34 0.79 6.02 -1.06
CA GLY A 34 0.18 5.29 -2.17
C GLY A 34 1.00 4.05 -2.55
N ALA A 35 2.32 4.20 -2.71
CA ALA A 35 3.20 3.07 -3.00
C ALA A 35 3.11 1.97 -1.91
N PHE A 36 3.14 2.31 -0.63
CA PHE A 36 3.05 1.31 0.45
C PHE A 36 1.71 0.58 0.50
N ILE A 37 0.60 1.24 0.15
CA ILE A 37 -0.72 0.60 0.07
C ILE A 37 -0.72 -0.47 -1.04
N GLU A 38 -0.25 -0.12 -2.24
CA GLU A 38 -0.18 -1.04 -3.39
C GLU A 38 0.81 -2.18 -3.14
N ALA A 39 1.96 -1.90 -2.52
CA ALA A 39 2.95 -2.92 -2.18
C ALA A 39 2.37 -3.98 -1.24
N ARG A 40 1.64 -3.56 -0.20
CA ARG A 40 1.00 -4.48 0.76
C ARG A 40 -0.16 -5.24 0.12
N SER A 41 -0.94 -4.60 -0.75
CA SER A 41 -1.98 -5.27 -1.55
C SER A 41 -1.38 -6.38 -2.42
N CYS A 42 -0.28 -6.08 -3.12
CA CYS A 42 0.44 -7.04 -3.95
C CYS A 42 0.92 -8.26 -3.14
N GLU A 43 1.55 -8.04 -1.99
CA GLU A 43 2.00 -9.14 -1.11
C GLU A 43 0.84 -10.04 -0.68
N ARG A 44 -0.29 -9.45 -0.27
CA ARG A 44 -1.46 -10.22 0.19
C ARG A 44 -2.18 -10.93 -0.93
N PHE A 45 -2.31 -10.31 -2.10
CA PHE A 45 -2.84 -11.00 -3.27
C PHE A 45 -1.96 -12.17 -3.68
N SER A 46 -0.64 -12.10 -3.48
CA SER A 46 0.26 -13.21 -3.77
C SER A 46 -0.03 -14.42 -2.85
N LEU A 47 -0.16 -14.16 -1.55
CA LEU A 47 -0.54 -15.19 -0.57
C LEU A 47 -1.93 -15.77 -0.84
N LEU A 48 -2.91 -14.91 -1.19
CA LEU A 48 -4.26 -15.36 -1.53
C LEU A 48 -4.27 -16.17 -2.83
N ALA A 49 -3.49 -15.77 -3.83
CA ALA A 49 -3.33 -16.51 -5.09
C ALA A 49 -2.70 -17.90 -4.88
N GLU A 50 -1.86 -18.06 -3.87
CA GLU A 50 -1.24 -19.35 -3.53
C GLU A 50 -2.19 -20.25 -2.73
N HIS A 51 -2.95 -19.69 -1.79
CA HIS A 51 -3.70 -20.46 -0.80
C HIS A 51 -5.23 -20.44 -0.99
N ALA A 52 -5.78 -19.69 -1.95
CA ALA A 52 -7.22 -19.65 -2.17
C ALA A 52 -7.77 -21.03 -2.54
N LYS A 53 -9.00 -21.32 -2.10
CA LYS A 53 -9.62 -22.65 -2.19
C LYS A 53 -9.97 -23.07 -3.62
N THR A 54 -10.40 -22.12 -4.45
CA THR A 54 -10.87 -22.38 -5.82
C THR A 54 -9.91 -21.82 -6.85
N GLU A 55 -9.86 -22.45 -8.02
CA GLU A 55 -9.00 -22.00 -9.11
C GLU A 55 -9.39 -20.60 -9.62
N ASP A 56 -10.68 -20.33 -9.76
CA ASP A 56 -11.17 -19.01 -10.19
C ASP A 56 -10.69 -17.88 -9.28
N MET A 57 -10.64 -18.11 -7.96
CA MET A 57 -10.11 -17.13 -7.02
C MET A 57 -8.59 -16.97 -7.16
N ARG A 58 -7.86 -18.06 -7.34
CA ARG A 58 -6.40 -18.00 -7.58
C ARG A 58 -6.09 -17.22 -8.86
N VAL A 59 -6.81 -17.47 -9.94
CA VAL A 59 -6.66 -16.76 -11.22
C VAL A 59 -7.00 -15.27 -11.05
N LEU A 60 -8.11 -14.96 -10.36
CA LEU A 60 -8.49 -13.58 -10.06
C LEU A 60 -7.37 -12.85 -9.29
N TYR A 61 -6.90 -13.39 -8.17
CA TYR A 61 -5.86 -12.75 -7.37
C TYR A 61 -4.54 -12.60 -8.13
N LYS A 62 -4.15 -13.60 -8.95
CA LYS A 62 -2.96 -13.48 -9.81
C LYS A 62 -3.10 -12.35 -10.83
N SER A 63 -4.29 -12.17 -11.40
CA SER A 63 -4.52 -11.09 -12.37
C SER A 63 -4.35 -9.70 -11.77
N LEU A 64 -4.66 -9.53 -10.48
CA LEU A 64 -4.54 -8.26 -9.77
C LEU A 64 -3.07 -7.89 -9.47
N LEU A 65 -2.19 -8.87 -9.22
CA LEU A 65 -0.77 -8.63 -8.90
C LEU A 65 -0.06 -7.70 -9.90
N ALA A 66 -0.30 -7.90 -11.19
CA ALA A 66 0.32 -7.10 -12.24
C ALA A 66 -0.11 -5.63 -12.17
N SER A 67 -1.37 -5.37 -11.81
CA SER A 67 -1.90 -4.01 -11.67
C SER A 67 -1.30 -3.31 -10.46
N GLU A 68 -1.27 -3.97 -9.30
CA GLU A 68 -0.73 -3.40 -8.06
C GLU A 68 0.78 -3.08 -8.19
N ALA A 69 1.55 -3.99 -8.80
CA ALA A 69 2.96 -3.75 -9.08
C ALA A 69 3.17 -2.56 -10.03
N GLY A 70 2.27 -2.40 -11.02
CA GLY A 70 2.24 -1.25 -11.90
C GLY A 70 1.95 0.05 -11.16
N HIS A 71 0.97 0.06 -10.24
CA HIS A 71 0.62 1.23 -9.44
C HIS A 71 1.75 1.62 -8.47
N TYR A 72 2.34 0.64 -7.76
CA TYR A 72 3.51 0.88 -6.91
C TYR A 72 4.61 1.60 -7.68
N ARG A 73 4.95 1.05 -8.86
CA ARG A 73 5.97 1.63 -9.72
C ARG A 73 5.61 3.04 -10.13
N ALA A 74 4.38 3.28 -10.58
CA ALA A 74 3.91 4.60 -10.99
C ALA A 74 4.09 5.64 -9.86
N TYR A 75 3.69 5.33 -8.62
CA TYR A 75 3.89 6.22 -7.48
C TYR A 75 5.37 6.56 -7.25
N THR A 76 6.24 5.55 -7.28
CA THR A 76 7.69 5.78 -7.06
C THR A 76 8.37 6.49 -8.22
N ASP A 77 7.94 6.25 -9.46
CA ASP A 77 8.48 6.90 -10.65
C ASP A 77 8.08 8.39 -10.67
N ILE A 78 6.81 8.71 -10.36
CA ILE A 78 6.34 10.09 -10.19
C ILE A 78 7.12 10.77 -9.05
N ALA A 79 7.29 10.12 -7.90
CA ALA A 79 8.06 10.71 -6.80
C ALA A 79 9.50 11.06 -7.22
N ARG A 80 10.13 10.23 -8.05
CA ARG A 80 11.49 10.46 -8.56
C ARG A 80 11.56 11.51 -9.68
N GLU A 81 10.45 11.80 -10.34
CA GLU A 81 10.35 12.88 -11.33
C GLU A 81 10.33 14.26 -10.65
N TYR A 82 9.61 14.39 -9.53
CA TYR A 82 9.40 15.67 -8.85
C TYR A 82 10.39 15.95 -7.71
N PHE A 83 11.09 14.94 -7.19
CA PHE A 83 11.97 15.07 -6.02
C PHE A 83 13.35 14.44 -6.25
N PRO A 84 14.41 14.92 -5.56
CA PRO A 84 15.72 14.28 -5.58
C PRO A 84 15.63 12.82 -5.18
N VAL A 85 16.28 11.94 -5.94
CA VAL A 85 16.27 10.48 -5.70
C VAL A 85 16.66 10.12 -4.26
N GLN A 86 17.58 10.87 -3.65
CA GLN A 86 18.01 10.62 -2.28
C GLN A 86 16.89 10.92 -1.26
N ASP A 87 16.09 11.96 -1.48
CA ASP A 87 14.97 12.31 -0.61
C ASP A 87 13.88 11.25 -0.70
N VAL A 88 13.56 10.78 -1.92
CA VAL A 88 12.62 9.67 -2.14
C VAL A 88 13.09 8.40 -1.42
N LYS A 89 14.36 8.02 -1.56
CA LYS A 89 14.94 6.85 -0.89
C LYS A 89 14.89 6.96 0.63
N ASN A 90 15.23 8.12 1.17
CA ASN A 90 15.18 8.36 2.62
C ASN A 90 13.75 8.23 3.13
N ARG A 91 12.78 8.78 2.40
CA ARG A 91 11.37 8.74 2.79
C ARG A 91 10.75 7.36 2.67
N LEU A 92 11.10 6.59 1.63
CA LEU A 92 10.75 5.18 1.51
C LEU A 92 11.26 4.36 2.70
N LYS A 93 12.52 4.58 3.12
CA LYS A 93 13.10 3.89 4.28
C LYS A 93 12.34 4.22 5.56
N GLU A 94 12.01 5.49 5.77
CA GLU A 94 11.27 5.94 6.96
C GLU A 94 9.86 5.35 6.99
N PHE A 95 9.11 5.47 5.89
CA PHE A 95 7.77 4.88 5.81
C PHE A 95 7.79 3.35 5.89
N GLY A 96 8.86 2.68 5.44
CA GLY A 96 9.01 1.24 5.62
C GLY A 96 9.08 0.83 7.09
N GLN A 97 9.68 1.64 7.95
CA GLN A 97 9.69 1.41 9.39
C GLN A 97 8.31 1.68 10.01
N ILE A 98 7.68 2.80 9.64
CA ILE A 98 6.33 3.18 10.09
C ILE A 98 5.32 2.09 9.73
N GLU A 99 5.32 1.64 8.47
CA GLU A 99 4.42 0.61 7.95
C GLU A 99 4.59 -0.71 8.70
N ALA A 100 5.85 -1.13 8.94
CA ALA A 100 6.14 -2.34 9.69
C ALA A 100 5.60 -2.26 11.13
N ASP A 101 5.72 -1.10 11.79
CA ASP A 101 5.22 -0.89 13.14
C ASP A 101 3.67 -0.86 13.17
N ILE A 102 3.03 -0.24 12.17
CA ILE A 102 1.56 -0.29 12.00
C ILE A 102 1.10 -1.74 11.88
N ILE A 103 1.67 -2.53 10.95
CA ILE A 103 1.27 -3.93 10.74
C ILE A 103 1.47 -4.77 12.00
N ARG A 104 2.57 -4.57 12.74
CA ARG A 104 2.81 -5.27 14.02
C ARG A 104 1.80 -4.93 15.10
N SER A 105 1.27 -3.71 15.09
CA SER A 105 0.27 -3.26 16.07
C SER A 105 -1.16 -3.73 15.75
N MET A 106 -1.42 -4.10 14.49
CA MET A 106 -2.74 -4.48 14.03
C MET A 106 -3.09 -5.94 14.37
N THR A 107 -4.37 -6.17 14.68
CA THR A 107 -4.90 -7.52 14.81
C THR A 107 -5.33 -8.04 13.44
N ASN A 108 -5.07 -9.31 13.16
CA ASN A 108 -5.53 -9.95 11.93
C ASN A 108 -7.07 -10.03 11.87
N GLN A 109 -7.63 -9.42 10.84
CA GLN A 109 -9.02 -9.43 10.43
C GLN A 109 -9.11 -9.86 8.95
N PRO A 110 -10.27 -10.32 8.48
CA PRO A 110 -10.45 -10.71 7.08
C PRO A 110 -10.64 -9.47 6.17
N THR A 111 -9.71 -8.52 6.23
CA THR A 111 -9.65 -7.33 5.35
C THR A 111 -8.38 -7.39 4.47
N MET A 112 -8.18 -6.42 3.58
CA MET A 112 -6.97 -6.36 2.75
C MET A 112 -5.73 -5.81 3.46
N HIS A 113 -5.80 -5.17 4.64
CA HIS A 113 -4.60 -4.54 5.22
C HIS A 113 -4.47 -4.71 6.74
N GLY A 114 -5.16 -5.71 7.31
CA GLY A 114 -5.22 -5.91 8.74
C GLY A 114 -6.60 -6.33 9.12
#